data_AF-A0A833LJS4-F1
#
_entry.id   AF-A0A833LJS4-F1
#
_cell.length_a   1.000
_cell.length_b   1.000
_cell.length_c   1.000
_cell.angle_alpha   90.00
_cell.angle_beta   90.00
_cell.angle_gamma   90.00
#
_symmetry.space_group_name_H-M   'P 1'
#
loop_
_entity.id
_entity.type
_entity.pdbx_description
1 polymer ?
#
loop_
_entity_poly.entity_id
_entity_poly.type
_entity_poly.pdbx_seq_one_letter_code
_entity_poly.pdbx_strand_id
1 'polypeptide(L)'
;MTRATRRLVCSLALAAGLSASAVAETAPTECDRLAASPVDPDRLAPPVEFDDMDGAAAEVACRAALAGAPGTPRLVFQLGRALDRQDRIDEARAVYQQAIDAGSLPAMLALGKLIELGLGSPVDYAAAAALYRTALDRGLKFAAGDLAYLHQEGQGFAEDKTEAARLYAIAVEAGDAWAKVNLGFLLENGNGVAKDVARATDLYRQAAEQGNAIGQYNIGLMYAVGNGVPKDDAVALRWLKLSADQEYAPAYLALGRQHLHADPATRDEEEAERNFLLAFLSGEDDSSWRAANELAWMWATTGERLEEAAEMIAGAMERAPADDAERPGVIDTAAWVAHRQGRNEDALGLIRQAIALKPNHAPYHDRLGDIYAALGRAAEARAEWQAAVDMVPPAEALDPDWDRDAVLAKLKGQ
;
A
#
# COMPACT_ATOMS: atom_id res chain seq x y z
N MET A 1 -92.67 -16.16 26.76
CA MET A 1 -91.55 -15.98 27.70
C MET A 1 -90.48 -15.12 27.01
N THR A 2 -90.33 -13.91 27.54
CA THR A 2 -89.26 -12.89 27.38
C THR A 2 -87.84 -13.46 27.47
N ARG A 3 -86.70 -12.95 26.95
CA ARG A 3 -86.12 -11.64 26.49
C ARG A 3 -84.89 -12.04 25.62
N ALA A 4 -84.58 -11.47 24.44
CA ALA A 4 -84.04 -10.15 24.12
C ALA A 4 -82.63 -9.81 24.70
N THR A 5 -81.69 -9.53 23.76
CA THR A 5 -80.50 -8.64 23.81
C THR A 5 -79.25 -9.01 24.62
N ARG A 6 -78.11 -9.20 23.93
CA ARG A 6 -77.03 -8.19 23.80
C ARG A 6 -75.91 -8.61 22.84
N ARG A 7 -75.64 -7.73 21.85
CA ARG A 7 -74.41 -7.62 21.06
C ARG A 7 -73.36 -6.84 21.87
N LEU A 8 -72.09 -7.21 21.75
CA LEU A 8 -70.88 -6.37 21.92
C LEU A 8 -69.74 -7.16 21.25
N VAL A 9 -69.44 -6.96 19.96
CA VAL A 9 -68.39 -6.05 19.44
C VAL A 9 -67.27 -5.80 20.46
N CYS A 10 -66.15 -6.49 20.28
CA CYS A 10 -64.85 -6.05 20.76
C CYS A 10 -63.84 -6.25 19.61
N SER A 11 -63.85 -5.29 18.70
CA SER A 11 -62.70 -4.94 17.86
C SER A 11 -62.31 -3.56 18.32
N LEU A 12 -61.10 -3.37 18.85
CA LEU A 12 -60.26 -2.19 18.66
C LEU A 12 -58.99 -2.28 19.53
N ALA A 13 -57.87 -1.91 18.91
CA ALA A 13 -56.63 -1.38 19.50
C ALA A 13 -55.73 -2.35 20.30
N LEU A 14 -54.89 -3.09 19.56
CA LEU A 14 -53.52 -3.38 20.00
C LEU A 14 -52.55 -2.68 19.05
N ALA A 15 -52.42 -1.36 19.21
CA ALA A 15 -51.37 -0.56 18.59
C ALA A 15 -51.05 0.61 19.51
N ALA A 16 -49.76 0.97 19.56
CA ALA A 16 -49.15 2.03 20.35
C ALA A 16 -48.84 1.70 21.82
N GLY A 17 -47.71 1.00 21.99
CA GLY A 17 -47.00 0.87 23.26
C GLY A 17 -45.52 0.56 23.05
N LEU A 18 -44.89 1.07 21.98
CA LEU A 18 -43.43 1.22 21.98
C LEU A 18 -43.14 2.35 22.97
N SER A 19 -42.44 2.04 24.06
CA SER A 19 -42.00 3.04 25.02
C SER A 19 -41.19 4.11 24.29
N ALA A 20 -41.34 5.38 24.69
CA ALA A 20 -40.52 6.47 24.17
C ALA A 20 -39.00 6.21 24.34
N SER A 21 -38.61 5.31 25.26
CA SER A 21 -37.23 4.85 25.44
C SER A 21 -36.71 4.01 24.27
N ALA A 22 -37.52 3.08 23.74
CA ALA A 22 -37.13 2.25 22.60
C ALA A 22 -37.12 3.03 21.28
N VAL A 23 -37.97 4.07 21.18
CA VAL A 23 -37.97 4.97 20.01
C VAL A 23 -36.76 5.91 20.03
N ALA A 24 -36.29 6.34 21.22
CA ALA A 24 -35.10 7.19 21.38
C ALA A 24 -33.79 6.47 21.04
N GLU A 25 -33.70 5.14 21.23
CA GLU A 25 -32.51 4.34 20.90
C GLU A 25 -32.26 4.15 19.39
N THR A 26 -33.24 4.51 18.54
CA THR A 26 -33.18 4.26 17.08
C THR A 26 -32.95 5.51 16.24
N ALA A 27 -32.99 6.70 16.84
CA ALA A 27 -32.72 7.96 16.13
C ALA A 27 -31.23 8.34 16.22
N PRO A 28 -30.59 8.79 15.13
CA PRO A 28 -29.20 9.20 15.17
C PRO A 28 -29.00 10.42 16.08
N THR A 29 -28.01 10.32 16.97
CA THR A 29 -27.57 11.42 17.84
C THR A 29 -26.58 12.33 17.12
N GLU A 30 -26.15 13.44 17.76
CA GLU A 30 -25.01 14.21 17.26
C GLU A 30 -23.71 13.38 17.28
N CYS A 31 -23.52 12.54 18.29
CA CYS A 31 -22.39 11.61 18.36
C CYS A 31 -22.37 10.68 17.14
N ASP A 32 -23.53 10.13 16.75
CA ASP A 32 -23.65 9.31 15.54
C ASP A 32 -23.20 10.06 14.29
N ARG A 33 -23.63 11.32 14.13
CA ARG A 33 -23.27 12.13 12.96
C ARG A 33 -21.80 12.48 12.89
N LEU A 34 -21.12 12.62 14.03
CA LEU A 34 -19.72 13.04 14.09
C LEU A 34 -18.74 11.88 14.21
N ALA A 35 -19.18 10.69 14.65
CA ALA A 35 -18.28 9.62 15.05
C ALA A 35 -18.77 8.21 14.69
N ALA A 36 -19.81 8.04 13.86
CA ALA A 36 -20.20 6.71 13.36
C ALA A 36 -19.04 6.05 12.60
N SER A 37 -18.78 4.78 12.90
CA SER A 37 -17.67 4.03 12.29
C SER A 37 -18.13 3.27 11.04
N PRO A 38 -17.31 3.20 9.97
CA PRO A 38 -17.62 2.40 8.78
C PRO A 38 -17.74 0.90 9.06
N VAL A 39 -17.05 0.39 10.07
CA VAL A 39 -17.06 -1.04 10.44
C VAL A 39 -18.15 -1.40 11.45
N ASP A 40 -18.89 -0.41 11.95
CA ASP A 40 -19.99 -0.63 12.89
C ASP A 40 -21.27 -1.03 12.13
N PRO A 41 -21.78 -2.27 12.32
CA PRO A 41 -23.01 -2.72 11.68
C PRO A 41 -24.26 -2.05 12.26
N ASP A 42 -24.18 -1.51 13.48
CA ASP A 42 -25.30 -0.91 14.22
C ASP A 42 -25.33 0.63 14.07
N ARG A 43 -24.51 1.20 13.17
CA ARG A 43 -24.45 2.65 12.96
C ARG A 43 -25.80 3.23 12.52
N LEU A 44 -26.13 4.41 13.05
CA LEU A 44 -27.39 5.11 12.76
C LEU A 44 -27.23 6.32 11.83
N ALA A 45 -26.00 6.66 11.45
CA ALA A 45 -25.64 7.77 10.57
C ALA A 45 -24.63 7.32 9.49
N PRO A 46 -24.44 8.11 8.42
CA PRO A 46 -23.34 7.89 7.48
C PRO A 46 -22.00 7.76 8.22
N PRO A 47 -21.09 6.89 7.75
CA PRO A 47 -19.81 6.70 8.41
C PRO A 47 -18.95 7.95 8.32
N VAL A 48 -18.13 8.17 9.35
CA VAL A 48 -17.09 9.18 9.40
C VAL A 48 -15.76 8.44 9.47
N GLU A 49 -14.93 8.61 8.44
CA GLU A 49 -13.57 8.06 8.41
C GLU A 49 -12.75 8.62 9.58
N PHE A 50 -11.81 7.81 10.07
CA PHE A 50 -11.08 8.16 11.30
C PHE A 50 -10.29 9.46 11.15
N ASP A 51 -9.60 9.64 10.03
CA ASP A 51 -8.73 10.80 9.81
C ASP A 51 -9.51 12.11 9.62
N ASP A 52 -10.71 12.03 9.04
CA ASP A 52 -11.62 13.15 8.79
C ASP A 52 -12.40 13.62 10.03
N MET A 53 -12.37 12.82 11.11
CA MET A 53 -13.17 13.08 12.30
C MET A 53 -12.61 14.24 13.13
N ASP A 54 -13.45 15.23 13.45
CA ASP A 54 -13.19 16.19 14.53
C ASP A 54 -13.38 15.50 15.88
N GLY A 55 -12.27 14.96 16.42
CA GLY A 55 -12.28 14.21 17.68
C GLY A 55 -12.79 15.03 18.88
N ALA A 56 -12.52 16.33 18.93
CA ALA A 56 -12.93 17.18 20.05
C ALA A 56 -14.44 17.44 20.02
N ALA A 57 -14.99 17.77 18.85
CA ALA A 57 -16.44 17.94 18.69
C ALA A 57 -17.18 16.61 18.92
N ALA A 58 -16.66 15.51 18.38
CA ALA A 58 -17.20 14.18 18.59
C ALA A 58 -17.22 13.79 20.07
N GLU A 59 -16.15 14.03 20.82
CA GLU A 59 -16.09 13.72 22.25
C GLU A 59 -17.20 14.45 23.03
N VAL A 60 -17.37 15.76 22.80
CA VAL A 60 -18.41 16.55 23.46
C VAL A 60 -19.80 15.98 23.15
N ALA A 61 -20.07 15.68 21.89
CA ALA A 61 -21.33 15.13 21.44
C ALA A 61 -21.60 13.73 22.05
N CYS A 62 -20.59 12.86 22.09
CA CYS A 62 -20.71 11.51 22.62
C CYS A 62 -20.89 11.49 24.13
N ARG A 63 -20.18 12.35 24.88
CA ARG A 63 -20.41 12.49 26.33
C ARG A 63 -21.81 12.99 26.63
N ALA A 64 -22.33 13.95 25.86
CA ALA A 64 -23.70 14.44 26.00
C ALA A 64 -24.74 13.34 25.71
N ALA A 65 -24.53 12.55 24.65
CA ALA A 65 -25.42 11.42 24.31
C ALA A 65 -25.42 10.33 25.40
N LEU A 66 -24.24 9.99 25.94
CA LEU A 66 -24.08 9.00 27.01
C LEU A 66 -24.71 9.43 28.34
N ALA A 67 -24.86 10.74 28.60
CA ALA A 67 -25.60 11.20 29.77
C ALA A 67 -27.10 10.85 29.71
N GLY A 68 -27.67 10.75 28.51
CA GLY A 68 -29.07 10.35 28.29
C GLY A 68 -29.27 8.85 28.12
N ALA A 69 -28.26 8.13 27.63
CA ALA A 69 -28.31 6.68 27.36
C ALA A 69 -27.01 5.98 27.83
N PRO A 70 -26.74 5.94 29.15
CA PRO A 70 -25.51 5.37 29.68
C PRO A 70 -25.40 3.89 29.34
N GLY A 71 -24.23 3.45 28.90
CA GLY A 71 -23.96 2.04 28.58
C GLY A 71 -24.38 1.60 27.18
N THR A 72 -24.83 2.50 26.31
CA THR A 72 -25.08 2.19 24.90
C THR A 72 -23.77 1.80 24.21
N PRO A 73 -23.56 0.53 23.80
CA PRO A 73 -22.23 0.04 23.38
C PRO A 73 -21.66 0.83 22.20
N ARG A 74 -22.54 1.17 21.26
CA ARG A 74 -22.26 1.99 20.10
C ARG A 74 -21.72 3.38 20.49
N LEU A 75 -22.42 4.11 21.37
CA LEU A 75 -22.00 5.46 21.79
C LEU A 75 -20.70 5.44 22.60
N VAL A 76 -20.51 4.41 23.44
CA VAL A 76 -19.24 4.23 24.19
C VAL A 76 -18.09 3.98 23.23
N PHE A 77 -18.29 3.14 22.21
CA PHE A 77 -17.28 2.92 21.17
C PHE A 77 -16.95 4.20 20.39
N GLN A 78 -17.96 4.97 19.99
CA GLN A 78 -17.76 6.25 19.29
C GLN A 78 -17.00 7.27 20.15
N LEU A 79 -17.23 7.31 21.48
CA LEU A 79 -16.41 8.09 22.41
C LEU A 79 -14.95 7.61 22.42
N GLY A 80 -14.72 6.30 22.42
CA GLY A 80 -13.38 5.73 22.32
C GLY A 80 -12.65 6.21 21.07
N ARG A 81 -13.30 6.15 19.90
CA ARG A 81 -12.77 6.68 18.64
C ARG A 81 -12.41 8.16 18.72
N ALA A 82 -13.28 8.97 19.33
CA ALA A 82 -13.06 10.40 19.47
C ALA A 82 -11.83 10.74 20.35
N LEU A 83 -11.57 9.94 21.38
CA LEU A 83 -10.38 10.07 22.23
C LEU A 83 -9.11 9.60 21.52
N ASP A 84 -9.20 8.49 20.80
CA ASP A 84 -8.14 7.91 19.99
C ASP A 84 -7.65 8.91 18.94
N ARG A 85 -8.59 9.55 18.23
CA ARG A 85 -8.30 10.60 17.24
C ARG A 85 -7.58 11.83 17.81
N GLN A 86 -7.68 12.04 19.12
CA GLN A 86 -7.00 13.09 19.88
C GLN A 86 -5.69 12.61 20.51
N ASP A 87 -5.20 11.42 20.16
CA ASP A 87 -3.99 10.78 20.70
C ASP A 87 -4.05 10.54 22.23
N ARG A 88 -5.26 10.45 22.79
CA ARG A 88 -5.49 10.14 24.20
C ARG A 88 -5.59 8.63 24.40
N ILE A 89 -4.53 7.92 24.00
CA ILE A 89 -4.54 6.46 23.80
C ILE A 89 -4.92 5.69 25.07
N ASP A 90 -4.38 6.03 26.24
CA ASP A 90 -4.71 5.32 27.49
C ASP A 90 -6.20 5.44 27.85
N GLU A 91 -6.80 6.62 27.62
CA GLU A 91 -8.23 6.86 27.85
C GLU A 91 -9.08 6.14 26.79
N ALA A 92 -8.68 6.20 25.52
CA ALA A 92 -9.35 5.51 24.43
C ALA A 92 -9.42 4.01 24.70
N ARG A 93 -8.32 3.39 25.13
CA ARG A 93 -8.26 1.96 25.48
C ARG A 93 -9.19 1.59 26.63
N ALA A 94 -9.22 2.40 27.68
CA ALA A 94 -10.14 2.18 28.79
C ALA A 94 -11.61 2.27 28.35
N VAL A 95 -11.92 3.21 27.45
CA VAL A 95 -13.27 3.37 26.88
C VAL A 95 -13.62 2.24 25.91
N TYR A 96 -12.68 1.78 25.08
CA TYR A 96 -12.88 0.62 24.23
C TYR A 96 -13.15 -0.65 25.05
N GLN A 97 -12.43 -0.86 26.15
CA GLN A 97 -12.72 -1.97 27.06
C GLN A 97 -14.15 -1.87 27.64
N GLN A 98 -14.58 -0.68 28.06
CA GLN A 98 -15.96 -0.47 28.51
C GLN A 98 -16.99 -0.77 27.40
N ALA A 99 -16.70 -0.40 26.17
CA ALA A 99 -17.56 -0.70 25.02
C ALA A 99 -17.62 -2.22 24.76
N ILE A 100 -16.49 -2.93 24.87
CA ILE A 100 -16.41 -4.40 24.74
C ILE A 100 -17.24 -5.08 25.83
N ASP A 101 -17.12 -4.63 27.08
CA ASP A 101 -17.88 -5.14 28.22
C ASP A 101 -19.39 -4.91 28.03
N ALA A 102 -19.76 -3.82 27.36
CA ALA A 102 -21.13 -3.51 26.96
C ALA A 102 -21.59 -4.30 25.71
N GLY A 103 -20.68 -5.00 25.01
CA GLY A 103 -20.99 -5.87 23.88
C GLY A 103 -20.62 -5.33 22.49
N SER A 104 -19.90 -4.21 22.39
CA SER A 104 -19.45 -3.64 21.12
C SER A 104 -18.39 -4.53 20.46
N LEU A 105 -18.72 -5.08 19.29
CA LEU A 105 -17.76 -5.83 18.47
C LEU A 105 -16.72 -4.91 17.80
N PRO A 106 -17.09 -3.75 17.23
CA PRO A 106 -16.10 -2.83 16.64
C PRO A 106 -15.04 -2.34 17.62
N ALA A 107 -15.37 -2.24 18.91
CA ALA A 107 -14.40 -1.89 19.94
C ALA A 107 -13.33 -2.98 20.14
N MET A 108 -13.63 -4.25 19.87
CA MET A 108 -12.63 -5.32 19.88
C MET A 108 -11.59 -5.13 18.77
N LEU A 109 -12.02 -4.66 17.58
CA LEU A 109 -11.10 -4.31 16.48
C LEU A 109 -10.19 -3.16 16.88
N ALA A 110 -10.77 -2.05 17.33
CA ALA A 110 -10.01 -0.86 17.68
C ALA A 110 -9.01 -1.13 18.81
N LEU A 111 -9.43 -1.82 19.88
CA LEU A 111 -8.52 -2.19 20.96
C LEU A 111 -7.44 -3.19 20.50
N GLY A 112 -7.81 -4.17 19.67
CA GLY A 112 -6.87 -5.11 19.07
C GLY A 112 -5.78 -4.38 18.28
N LYS A 113 -6.17 -3.38 17.48
CA LYS A 113 -5.24 -2.60 16.66
C LYS A 113 -4.27 -1.78 17.50
N LEU A 114 -4.75 -1.16 18.58
CA LEU A 114 -3.87 -0.45 19.51
C LEU A 114 -2.85 -1.39 20.17
N ILE A 115 -3.25 -2.62 20.53
CA ILE A 115 -2.34 -3.63 21.10
C ILE A 115 -1.33 -4.13 20.07
N GLU A 116 -1.77 -4.41 18.84
CA GLU A 116 -0.93 -4.82 17.71
C GLU A 116 0.18 -3.79 17.43
N LEU A 117 -0.17 -2.50 17.45
CA LEU A 117 0.76 -1.40 17.21
C LEU A 117 1.57 -0.99 18.45
N GLY A 118 1.30 -1.56 19.62
CA GLY A 118 1.98 -1.20 20.86
C GLY A 118 1.63 0.22 21.36
N LEU A 119 0.45 0.72 21.03
CA LEU A 119 -0.04 2.05 21.42
C LEU A 119 -0.69 1.96 22.82
N GLY A 120 -0.06 2.61 23.80
CA GLY A 120 -0.49 2.58 25.20
C GLY A 120 -0.17 1.26 25.94
N SER A 121 0.33 0.22 25.27
CA SER A 121 0.86 -1.01 25.89
C SER A 121 2.00 -1.60 25.08
N PRO A 122 2.80 -2.52 25.64
CA PRO A 122 3.66 -3.37 24.83
C PRO A 122 2.88 -4.10 23.72
N VAL A 123 3.54 -4.34 22.59
CA VAL A 123 3.01 -5.16 21.49
C VAL A 123 2.66 -6.55 22.00
N ASP A 124 1.44 -7.01 21.71
CA ASP A 124 0.97 -8.36 22.01
C ASP A 124 0.05 -8.89 20.90
N TYR A 125 0.67 -9.47 19.87
CA TYR A 125 -0.06 -10.03 18.73
C TYR A 125 -1.02 -11.15 19.11
N ALA A 126 -0.73 -11.94 20.15
CA ALA A 126 -1.61 -13.02 20.57
C ALA A 126 -2.90 -12.48 21.21
N ALA A 127 -2.77 -11.42 22.02
CA ALA A 127 -3.93 -10.72 22.59
C ALA A 127 -4.76 -10.02 21.50
N ALA A 128 -4.11 -9.33 20.54
CA ALA A 128 -4.78 -8.73 19.40
C ALA A 128 -5.54 -9.77 18.56
N ALA A 129 -4.89 -10.87 18.19
CA ALA A 129 -5.50 -11.98 17.45
C ALA A 129 -6.71 -12.58 18.19
N ALA A 130 -6.65 -12.68 19.53
CA ALA A 130 -7.77 -13.18 20.32
C ALA A 130 -8.99 -12.25 20.26
N LEU A 131 -8.78 -10.93 20.27
CA LEU A 131 -9.86 -9.94 20.08
C LEU A 131 -10.46 -10.03 18.68
N TYR A 132 -9.63 -10.06 17.64
CA TYR A 132 -10.10 -10.18 16.25
C TYR A 132 -10.89 -11.47 16.02
N ARG A 133 -10.37 -12.61 16.48
CA ARG A 133 -11.08 -13.89 16.38
C ARG A 133 -12.42 -13.86 17.11
N THR A 134 -12.46 -13.31 18.32
CA THR A 134 -13.71 -13.23 19.09
C THR A 134 -14.74 -12.33 18.40
N ALA A 135 -14.31 -11.20 17.81
CA ALA A 135 -15.18 -10.33 17.04
C ALA A 135 -15.72 -11.04 15.78
N LEU A 136 -14.86 -11.77 15.06
CA LEU A 136 -15.22 -12.55 13.89
C LEU A 136 -16.22 -13.65 14.21
N ASP A 137 -15.97 -14.43 15.27
CA ASP A 137 -16.85 -15.53 15.73
C ASP A 137 -18.23 -14.99 16.15
N ARG A 138 -18.29 -13.74 16.58
CA ARG A 138 -19.54 -13.02 16.92
C ARG A 138 -20.18 -12.29 15.73
N GLY A 139 -19.64 -12.46 14.53
CA GLY A 139 -20.24 -12.01 13.27
C GLY A 139 -19.66 -10.73 12.68
N LEU A 140 -18.67 -10.09 13.32
CA LEU A 140 -18.02 -8.91 12.76
C LEU A 140 -16.97 -9.32 11.73
N LYS A 141 -17.41 -9.53 10.48
CA LYS A 141 -16.53 -10.01 9.39
C LYS A 141 -15.35 -9.12 9.06
N PHE A 142 -15.42 -7.80 9.33
CA PHE A 142 -14.28 -6.88 9.19
C PHE A 142 -13.06 -7.33 10.01
N ALA A 143 -13.27 -8.01 11.14
CA ALA A 143 -12.21 -8.59 11.96
C ALA A 143 -11.31 -9.60 11.24
N ALA A 144 -11.83 -10.23 10.19
CA ALA A 144 -11.08 -11.22 9.45
C ALA A 144 -9.88 -10.58 8.73
N GLY A 145 -9.95 -9.29 8.36
CA GLY A 145 -8.85 -8.58 7.69
C GLY A 145 -7.62 -8.49 8.60
N ASP A 146 -7.78 -7.91 9.79
CA ASP A 146 -6.68 -7.79 10.76
C ASP A 146 -6.16 -9.16 11.21
N LEU A 147 -7.04 -10.15 11.41
CA LEU A 147 -6.58 -11.50 11.73
C LEU A 147 -5.80 -12.15 10.58
N ALA A 148 -6.24 -11.94 9.33
CA ALA A 148 -5.53 -12.41 8.15
C ALA A 148 -4.13 -11.82 8.04
N TYR A 149 -3.99 -10.53 8.35
CA TYR A 149 -2.69 -9.84 8.38
C TYR A 149 -1.71 -10.55 9.29
N LEU A 150 -2.13 -10.79 10.54
CA LEU A 150 -1.30 -11.47 11.51
C LEU A 150 -0.85 -12.84 10.96
N HIS A 151 -1.78 -13.61 10.34
CA HIS A 151 -1.52 -14.89 9.67
C HIS A 151 -0.51 -14.79 8.53
N GLN A 152 -0.62 -13.76 7.71
CA GLN A 152 0.28 -13.51 6.60
C GLN A 152 1.71 -13.22 7.07
N GLU A 153 1.86 -12.48 8.17
CA GLU A 153 3.15 -12.02 8.70
C GLU A 153 3.74 -12.95 9.77
N GLY A 154 2.99 -13.97 10.22
CA GLY A 154 3.42 -14.84 11.33
C GLY A 154 3.55 -14.10 12.66
N GLN A 155 2.67 -13.12 12.90
CA GLN A 155 2.69 -12.31 14.11
C GLN A 155 1.77 -12.91 15.19
N GLY A 156 2.38 -13.43 16.27
CA GLY A 156 1.65 -14.10 17.36
C GLY A 156 1.37 -15.59 17.14
N PHE A 157 1.78 -16.14 16.00
CA PHE A 157 1.73 -17.56 15.64
C PHE A 157 2.65 -17.82 14.42
N ALA A 158 2.70 -19.04 13.87
CA ALA A 158 3.47 -19.32 12.66
C ALA A 158 2.83 -18.70 11.40
N GLU A 159 3.64 -18.26 10.45
CA GLU A 159 3.18 -17.76 9.14
C GLU A 159 2.27 -18.79 8.45
N ASP A 160 1.08 -18.36 8.02
CA ASP A 160 0.13 -19.16 7.26
C ASP A 160 -0.63 -18.29 6.24
N LYS A 161 -0.05 -18.17 5.04
CA LYS A 161 -0.64 -17.42 3.93
C LYS A 161 -1.90 -18.08 3.35
N THR A 162 -2.13 -19.37 3.61
CA THR A 162 -3.35 -20.07 3.17
C THR A 162 -4.53 -19.63 4.05
N GLU A 163 -4.32 -19.61 5.36
CA GLU A 163 -5.34 -19.11 6.29
C GLU A 163 -5.55 -17.61 6.14
N ALA A 164 -4.48 -16.83 5.91
CA ALA A 164 -4.59 -15.41 5.59
C ALA A 164 -5.50 -15.18 4.37
N ALA A 165 -5.29 -15.90 3.26
CA ALA A 165 -6.14 -15.76 2.08
C ALA A 165 -7.61 -16.14 2.35
N ARG A 166 -7.86 -17.18 3.17
CA ARG A 166 -9.22 -17.55 3.58
C ARG A 166 -9.90 -16.44 4.38
N LEU A 167 -9.18 -15.87 5.34
CA LEU A 167 -9.68 -14.79 6.20
C LEU A 167 -9.88 -13.48 5.43
N TYR A 168 -8.95 -13.12 4.53
CA TYR A 168 -9.13 -11.98 3.64
C TYR A 168 -10.36 -12.16 2.76
N ALA A 169 -10.64 -13.36 2.23
CA ALA A 169 -11.86 -13.60 1.47
C ALA A 169 -13.13 -13.32 2.30
N ILE A 170 -13.14 -13.61 3.60
CA ILE A 170 -14.25 -13.28 4.50
C ILE A 170 -14.40 -11.75 4.68
N ALA A 171 -13.29 -11.03 4.84
CA ALA A 171 -13.31 -9.57 4.95
C ALA A 171 -13.72 -8.89 3.62
N VAL A 172 -13.32 -9.44 2.47
CA VAL A 172 -13.76 -8.98 1.15
C VAL A 172 -15.28 -9.08 1.01
N GLU A 173 -15.91 -10.16 1.49
CA GLU A 173 -17.38 -10.27 1.53
C GLU A 173 -18.04 -9.20 2.40
N ALA A 174 -17.33 -8.67 3.41
CA ALA A 174 -17.78 -7.57 4.25
C ALA A 174 -17.60 -6.20 3.58
N GLY A 175 -16.95 -6.14 2.42
CA GLY A 175 -16.69 -4.91 1.68
C GLY A 175 -15.39 -4.21 2.04
N ASP A 176 -14.49 -4.86 2.79
CA ASP A 176 -13.20 -4.32 3.23
C ASP A 176 -12.25 -4.09 2.04
N ALA A 177 -11.93 -2.81 1.78
CA ALA A 177 -11.04 -2.39 0.70
C ALA A 177 -9.59 -2.86 0.92
N TRP A 178 -9.14 -2.86 2.18
CA TRP A 178 -7.79 -3.27 2.54
C TRP A 178 -7.62 -4.78 2.38
N ALA A 179 -8.63 -5.57 2.75
CA ALA A 179 -8.63 -7.02 2.50
C ALA A 179 -8.63 -7.36 1.00
N LYS A 180 -9.30 -6.58 0.15
CA LYS A 180 -9.27 -6.76 -1.31
C LYS A 180 -7.86 -6.61 -1.86
N VAL A 181 -7.13 -5.59 -1.41
CA VAL A 181 -5.73 -5.38 -1.82
C VAL A 181 -4.87 -6.57 -1.41
N ASN A 182 -4.93 -7.00 -0.14
CA ASN A 182 -4.08 -8.09 0.33
C ASN A 182 -4.44 -9.45 -0.32
N LEU A 183 -5.72 -9.77 -0.48
CA LEU A 183 -6.11 -10.97 -1.22
C LEU A 183 -5.68 -10.90 -2.68
N GLY A 184 -5.79 -9.73 -3.30
CA GLY A 184 -5.29 -9.49 -4.65
C GLY A 184 -3.79 -9.80 -4.76
N PHE A 185 -3.00 -9.33 -3.80
CA PHE A 185 -1.56 -9.57 -3.75
C PHE A 185 -1.22 -11.06 -3.61
N LEU A 186 -1.92 -11.80 -2.74
CA LEU A 186 -1.72 -13.24 -2.58
C LEU A 186 -2.07 -14.00 -3.87
N LEU A 187 -3.16 -13.63 -4.56
CA LEU A 187 -3.59 -14.24 -5.83
C LEU A 187 -2.65 -13.89 -6.99
N GLU A 188 -2.15 -12.67 -7.07
CA GLU A 188 -1.23 -12.25 -8.12
C GLU A 188 0.09 -13.04 -8.07
N ASN A 189 0.59 -13.28 -6.85
CA ASN A 189 1.87 -13.95 -6.62
C ASN A 189 1.73 -15.46 -6.45
N GLY A 190 0.53 -15.99 -6.20
CA GLY A 190 0.32 -17.40 -5.89
C GLY A 190 0.81 -17.80 -4.49
N ASN A 191 0.74 -16.87 -3.54
CA ASN A 191 1.23 -17.05 -2.18
C ASN A 191 0.12 -17.60 -1.28
N GLY A 192 0.22 -18.87 -0.86
CA GLY A 192 -0.82 -19.53 -0.06
C GLY A 192 -2.12 -19.87 -0.81
N VAL A 193 -2.25 -19.42 -2.06
CA VAL A 193 -3.36 -19.71 -2.98
C VAL A 193 -2.85 -19.91 -4.39
N ALA A 194 -3.65 -20.56 -5.25
CA ALA A 194 -3.30 -20.66 -6.67
C ALA A 194 -3.25 -19.27 -7.31
N LYS A 195 -2.24 -19.04 -8.16
CA LYS A 195 -2.08 -17.78 -8.88
C LYS A 195 -3.27 -17.50 -9.79
N ASP A 196 -3.90 -16.34 -9.63
CA ASP A 196 -5.05 -15.87 -10.41
C ASP A 196 -4.99 -14.34 -10.56
N VAL A 197 -4.26 -13.90 -11.59
CA VAL A 197 -4.06 -12.48 -11.89
C VAL A 197 -5.37 -11.78 -12.26
N ALA A 198 -6.28 -12.48 -12.95
CA ALA A 198 -7.55 -11.88 -13.37
C ALA A 198 -8.41 -11.51 -12.15
N ARG A 199 -8.49 -12.41 -11.17
CA ARG A 199 -9.18 -12.14 -9.90
C ARG A 199 -8.46 -11.09 -9.07
N ALA A 200 -7.12 -11.10 -9.02
CA ALA A 200 -6.36 -10.06 -8.34
C ALA A 200 -6.65 -8.67 -8.90
N THR A 201 -6.66 -8.55 -10.24
CA THR A 201 -6.95 -7.30 -10.94
C THR A 201 -8.35 -6.78 -10.64
N ASP A 202 -9.34 -7.67 -10.57
CA ASP A 202 -10.70 -7.29 -10.19
C ASP A 202 -10.79 -6.81 -8.74
N LEU A 203 -10.11 -7.48 -7.81
CA LEU A 203 -10.06 -7.05 -6.41
C LEU A 203 -9.37 -5.69 -6.25
N TYR A 204 -8.24 -5.45 -6.92
CA TYR A 204 -7.59 -4.14 -6.92
C TYR A 204 -8.49 -3.05 -7.48
N ARG A 205 -9.22 -3.31 -8.58
CA ARG A 205 -10.21 -2.37 -9.13
C ARG A 205 -11.30 -2.04 -8.11
N GLN A 206 -11.87 -3.06 -7.48
CA GLN A 206 -12.92 -2.86 -6.46
C GLN A 206 -12.43 -2.08 -5.23
N ALA A 207 -11.16 -2.27 -4.82
CA ALA A 207 -10.56 -1.47 -3.76
C ALA A 207 -10.32 -0.03 -4.21
N ALA A 208 -9.85 0.15 -5.44
CA ALA A 208 -9.59 1.46 -6.04
C ALA A 208 -10.86 2.32 -6.17
N GLU A 209 -11.97 1.69 -6.57
CA GLU A 209 -13.30 2.31 -6.66
C GLU A 209 -13.86 2.72 -5.28
N GLN A 210 -13.37 2.10 -4.19
CA GLN A 210 -13.67 2.50 -2.81
C GLN A 210 -12.71 3.59 -2.29
N GLY A 211 -11.82 4.12 -3.14
CA GLY A 211 -10.88 5.17 -2.78
C GLY A 211 -9.56 4.68 -2.18
N ASN A 212 -9.34 3.37 -2.05
CA ASN A 212 -8.11 2.86 -1.43
C ASN A 212 -6.88 3.17 -2.32
N ALA A 213 -5.93 3.97 -1.80
CA ALA A 213 -4.74 4.39 -2.53
C ALA A 213 -3.90 3.21 -3.05
N ILE A 214 -3.65 2.18 -2.23
CA ILE A 214 -2.89 1.00 -2.65
C ILE A 214 -3.61 0.24 -3.78
N GLY A 215 -4.93 0.11 -3.69
CA GLY A 215 -5.76 -0.45 -4.75
C GLY A 215 -5.67 0.34 -6.06
N GLN A 216 -5.72 1.67 -5.97
CA GLN A 216 -5.56 2.58 -7.11
C GLN A 216 -4.16 2.47 -7.73
N TYR A 217 -3.11 2.40 -6.90
CA TYR A 217 -1.74 2.15 -7.35
C TYR A 217 -1.63 0.81 -8.09
N ASN A 218 -2.09 -0.29 -7.47
CA ASN A 218 -1.97 -1.63 -8.04
C ASN A 218 -2.74 -1.76 -9.36
N ILE A 219 -3.98 -1.28 -9.44
CA ILE A 219 -4.72 -1.32 -10.71
C ILE A 219 -4.07 -0.41 -11.77
N GLY A 220 -3.48 0.72 -11.37
CA GLY A 220 -2.68 1.58 -12.23
C GLY A 220 -1.49 0.84 -12.84
N LEU A 221 -0.72 0.11 -12.02
CA LEU A 221 0.37 -0.74 -12.50
C LEU A 221 -0.12 -1.85 -13.43
N MET A 222 -1.23 -2.53 -13.11
CA MET A 222 -1.79 -3.59 -13.97
C MET A 222 -2.07 -3.06 -15.38
N TYR A 223 -2.63 -1.86 -15.52
CA TYR A 223 -2.85 -1.21 -16.82
C TYR A 223 -1.55 -0.75 -17.49
N ALA A 224 -0.54 -0.30 -16.75
CA ALA A 224 0.73 0.16 -17.32
C ALA A 224 1.53 -0.97 -17.99
N VAL A 225 1.49 -2.18 -17.41
CA VAL A 225 2.22 -3.35 -17.92
C VAL A 225 1.35 -4.33 -18.71
N GLY A 226 0.02 -4.17 -18.67
CA GLY A 226 -0.92 -5.07 -19.33
C GLY A 226 -1.06 -6.44 -18.63
N ASN A 227 -0.91 -6.49 -17.30
CA ASN A 227 -1.01 -7.72 -16.52
C ASN A 227 -2.47 -7.92 -16.05
N GLY A 228 -3.13 -8.99 -16.51
CA GLY A 228 -4.54 -9.26 -16.18
C GLY A 228 -5.58 -8.35 -16.86
N VAL A 229 -5.15 -7.24 -17.44
CA VAL A 229 -5.94 -6.30 -18.27
C VAL A 229 -5.13 -5.89 -19.51
N PRO A 230 -5.78 -5.48 -20.61
CA PRO A 230 -5.07 -4.87 -21.74
C PRO A 230 -4.29 -3.64 -21.29
N LYS A 231 -3.06 -3.49 -21.81
CA LYS A 231 -2.24 -2.31 -21.52
C LYS A 231 -2.95 -1.02 -21.96
N ASP A 232 -3.02 -0.04 -21.06
CA ASP A 232 -3.59 1.28 -21.30
C ASP A 232 -2.94 2.33 -20.39
N ASP A 233 -1.94 3.03 -20.92
CA ASP A 233 -1.16 4.03 -20.16
C ASP A 233 -2.02 5.21 -19.71
N ALA A 234 -3.07 5.57 -20.46
CA ALA A 234 -3.96 6.66 -20.08
C ALA A 234 -4.84 6.26 -18.88
N VAL A 235 -5.30 5.01 -18.81
CA VAL A 235 -5.99 4.47 -17.63
C VAL A 235 -5.03 4.35 -16.46
N ALA A 236 -3.81 3.85 -16.68
CA ALA A 236 -2.78 3.73 -15.66
C ALA A 236 -2.49 5.09 -14.99
N LEU A 237 -2.20 6.12 -15.79
CA LEU A 237 -1.94 7.47 -15.30
C LEU A 237 -3.09 8.03 -14.47
N ARG A 238 -4.35 7.77 -14.84
CA ARG A 238 -5.51 8.24 -14.05
C ARG A 238 -5.56 7.60 -12.67
N TRP A 239 -5.37 6.28 -12.58
CA TRP A 239 -5.39 5.59 -11.30
C TRP A 239 -4.19 5.95 -10.42
N LEU A 240 -3.00 6.01 -11.01
CA LEU A 240 -1.78 6.41 -10.30
C LEU A 240 -1.90 7.85 -9.75
N LYS A 241 -2.52 8.77 -10.50
CA LYS A 241 -2.81 10.13 -10.01
C LYS A 241 -3.74 10.15 -8.79
N LEU A 242 -4.82 9.38 -8.82
CA LEU A 242 -5.73 9.28 -7.66
C LEU A 242 -5.02 8.74 -6.41
N SER A 243 -4.08 7.80 -6.60
CA SER A 243 -3.28 7.27 -5.49
C SER A 243 -2.25 8.30 -4.99
N ALA A 244 -1.63 9.04 -5.90
CA ALA A 244 -0.67 10.09 -5.59
C ALA A 244 -1.32 11.30 -4.90
N ASP A 245 -2.57 11.66 -5.26
CA ASP A 245 -3.35 12.71 -4.58
C ASP A 245 -3.63 12.39 -3.10
N GLN A 246 -3.47 11.11 -2.71
CA GLN A 246 -3.53 10.63 -1.33
C GLN A 246 -2.13 10.43 -0.72
N GLU A 247 -1.10 11.02 -1.32
CA GLU A 247 0.28 11.02 -0.86
C GLU A 247 0.94 9.63 -0.77
N TYR A 248 0.44 8.66 -1.54
CA TYR A 248 1.04 7.32 -1.58
C TYR A 248 2.36 7.33 -2.39
N ALA A 249 3.50 7.26 -1.70
CA ALA A 249 4.83 7.43 -2.28
C ALA A 249 5.14 6.51 -3.48
N PRO A 250 4.76 5.21 -3.48
CA PRO A 250 4.97 4.34 -4.65
C PRO A 250 4.24 4.84 -5.90
N ALA A 251 3.10 5.53 -5.75
CA ALA A 251 2.39 6.11 -6.89
C ALA A 251 3.13 7.29 -7.50
N TYR A 252 3.76 8.15 -6.70
CA TYR A 252 4.66 9.19 -7.22
C TYR A 252 5.81 8.58 -8.02
N LEU A 253 6.49 7.55 -7.48
CA LEU A 253 7.58 6.88 -8.21
C LEU A 253 7.08 6.28 -9.54
N ALA A 254 5.92 5.63 -9.54
CA ALA A 254 5.34 5.06 -10.74
C ALA A 254 4.94 6.13 -11.76
N LEU A 255 4.36 7.26 -11.34
CA LEU A 255 4.07 8.39 -12.22
C LEU A 255 5.34 8.96 -12.85
N GLY A 256 6.39 9.14 -12.05
CA GLY A 256 7.68 9.60 -12.56
C GLY A 256 8.24 8.68 -13.64
N ARG A 257 8.20 7.36 -13.40
CA ARG A 257 8.60 6.34 -14.39
C ARG A 257 7.72 6.37 -15.65
N GLN A 258 6.41 6.51 -15.50
CA GLN A 258 5.49 6.61 -16.66
C GLN A 258 5.80 7.84 -17.52
N HIS A 259 6.06 8.98 -16.90
CA HIS A 259 6.43 10.21 -17.61
C HIS A 259 7.80 10.10 -18.27
N LEU A 260 8.81 9.53 -17.57
CA LEU A 260 10.18 9.40 -18.07
C LEU A 260 10.31 8.38 -19.22
N HIS A 261 9.56 7.27 -19.17
CA HIS A 261 9.62 6.18 -20.15
C HIS A 261 8.55 6.27 -21.25
N ALA A 262 7.77 7.35 -21.29
CA ALA A 262 6.87 7.63 -22.40
C ALA A 262 7.64 7.85 -23.71
N ASP A 263 6.93 7.77 -24.85
CA ASP A 263 7.49 8.11 -26.16
C ASP A 263 8.21 9.46 -26.07
N PRO A 264 9.44 9.62 -26.61
CA PRO A 264 10.18 10.87 -26.57
C PRO A 264 9.40 12.11 -27.04
N ALA A 265 8.40 11.95 -27.92
CA ALA A 265 7.53 13.03 -28.36
C ALA A 265 6.49 13.48 -27.30
N THR A 266 6.27 12.67 -26.26
CA THR A 266 5.27 12.87 -25.20
C THR A 266 5.85 12.82 -23.78
N ARG A 267 7.14 12.47 -23.65
CA ARG A 267 7.87 12.45 -22.38
C ARG A 267 7.84 13.83 -21.73
N ASP A 268 7.58 13.85 -20.43
CA ASP A 268 7.57 15.04 -19.59
C ASP A 268 8.61 14.85 -18.47
N GLU A 269 9.82 15.34 -18.71
CA GLU A 269 10.93 15.22 -17.74
C GLU A 269 10.70 16.10 -16.50
N GLU A 270 10.02 17.23 -16.66
CA GLU A 270 9.73 18.15 -15.56
C GLU A 270 8.72 17.52 -14.59
N GLU A 271 7.67 16.89 -15.13
CA GLU A 271 6.72 16.12 -14.34
C GLU A 271 7.34 14.86 -13.75
N ALA A 272 8.23 14.18 -14.48
CA ALA A 272 8.97 13.04 -13.94
C ALA A 272 9.83 13.44 -12.74
N GLU A 273 10.61 14.52 -12.87
CA GLU A 273 11.44 15.05 -11.79
C GLU A 273 10.60 15.44 -10.56
N ARG A 274 9.49 16.16 -10.78
CA ARG A 274 8.56 16.53 -9.69
C ARG A 274 8.09 15.30 -8.91
N ASN A 275 7.64 14.26 -9.61
CA ASN A 275 7.12 13.06 -8.99
C ASN A 275 8.23 12.27 -8.27
N PHE A 276 9.43 12.18 -8.83
CA PHE A 276 10.55 11.54 -8.11
C PHE A 276 10.96 12.32 -6.87
N LEU A 277 10.93 13.66 -6.90
CA LEU A 277 11.19 14.47 -5.70
C LEU A 277 10.11 14.24 -4.63
N LEU A 278 8.84 14.15 -5.00
CA LEU A 278 7.76 13.82 -4.07
C LEU A 278 7.97 12.44 -3.45
N ALA A 279 8.24 11.41 -4.26
CA ALA A 279 8.54 10.05 -3.78
C ALA A 279 9.76 10.01 -2.84
N PHE A 280 10.82 10.75 -3.17
CA PHE A 280 12.01 10.87 -2.33
C PHE A 280 11.69 11.49 -0.97
N LEU A 281 10.91 12.58 -0.95
CA LEU A 281 10.58 13.36 0.23
C LEU A 281 9.51 12.70 1.13
N SER A 282 8.68 11.79 0.59
CA SER A 282 7.66 11.09 1.37
C SER A 282 8.24 10.23 2.50
N GLY A 283 9.50 9.80 2.39
CA GLY A 283 10.29 9.26 3.50
C GLY A 283 9.90 7.85 3.99
N GLU A 284 10.94 7.03 4.18
CA GLU A 284 10.97 5.75 4.92
C GLU A 284 10.59 4.45 4.20
N ASP A 285 9.96 4.49 3.02
CA ASP A 285 9.78 3.28 2.20
C ASP A 285 10.80 3.15 1.05
N ASP A 286 10.76 2.02 0.36
CA ASP A 286 11.67 1.72 -0.75
C ASP A 286 11.56 2.72 -1.92
N SER A 287 10.44 3.44 -2.03
CA SER A 287 10.25 4.46 -3.08
C SER A 287 11.24 5.59 -2.94
N SER A 288 11.70 5.90 -1.72
CA SER A 288 12.61 7.02 -1.49
C SER A 288 13.98 6.79 -2.15
N TRP A 289 14.62 5.65 -1.89
CA TRP A 289 15.92 5.36 -2.50
C TRP A 289 15.81 5.02 -3.99
N ARG A 290 14.70 4.42 -4.42
CA ARG A 290 14.42 4.18 -5.85
C ARG A 290 14.27 5.49 -6.60
N ALA A 291 13.53 6.47 -6.05
CA ALA A 291 13.40 7.80 -6.62
C ALA A 291 14.74 8.55 -6.65
N ALA A 292 15.55 8.46 -5.60
CA ALA A 292 16.90 9.03 -5.58
C ALA A 292 17.79 8.45 -6.70
N ASN A 293 17.67 7.15 -6.99
CA ASN A 293 18.34 6.53 -8.12
C ASN A 293 17.87 7.13 -9.47
N GLU A 294 16.55 7.27 -9.68
CA GLU A 294 16.02 7.86 -10.93
C GLU A 294 16.47 9.31 -11.12
N LEU A 295 16.43 10.13 -10.06
CA LEU A 295 16.91 11.52 -10.07
C LEU A 295 18.40 11.60 -10.40
N ALA A 296 19.21 10.77 -9.73
CA ALA A 296 20.65 10.75 -9.97
C ALA A 296 20.99 10.38 -11.43
N TRP A 297 20.29 9.38 -11.98
CA TRP A 297 20.46 9.00 -13.38
C TRP A 297 20.13 10.16 -14.32
N MET A 298 18.96 10.77 -14.13
CA MET A 298 18.47 11.86 -14.97
C MET A 298 19.41 13.05 -14.96
N TRP A 299 19.78 13.54 -13.78
CA TRP A 299 20.68 14.69 -13.59
C TRP A 299 22.10 14.44 -14.09
N ALA A 300 22.64 13.23 -13.94
CA ALA A 300 23.96 12.89 -14.48
C ALA A 300 23.97 12.81 -16.01
N THR A 301 22.85 12.39 -16.61
CA THR A 301 22.69 12.27 -18.05
C THR A 301 22.64 13.64 -18.72
N THR A 302 21.89 14.60 -18.16
CA THR A 302 21.87 15.99 -18.67
C THR A 302 23.16 16.74 -18.32
N GLY A 303 23.78 16.40 -17.18
CA GLY A 303 24.98 17.06 -16.66
C GLY A 303 24.71 18.37 -15.93
N GLU A 304 23.45 18.75 -15.72
CA GLU A 304 23.06 20.03 -15.14
C GLU A 304 23.20 20.07 -13.60
N ARG A 305 23.20 18.90 -12.95
CA ARG A 305 23.07 18.74 -11.49
C ARG A 305 23.94 17.59 -10.95
N LEU A 306 25.17 17.51 -11.45
CA LEU A 306 26.03 16.33 -11.25
C LEU A 306 26.50 16.12 -9.79
N GLU A 307 26.62 17.21 -9.03
CA GLU A 307 26.96 17.14 -7.60
C GLU A 307 25.78 16.60 -6.79
N GLU A 308 24.57 17.10 -7.05
CA GLU A 308 23.34 16.63 -6.41
C GLU A 308 23.02 15.18 -6.81
N ALA A 309 23.30 14.79 -8.06
CA ALA A 309 23.19 13.41 -8.51
C ALA A 309 24.09 12.46 -7.71
N ALA A 310 25.30 12.92 -7.34
CA ALA A 310 26.22 12.14 -6.53
C ALA A 310 25.74 12.00 -5.08
N GLU A 311 25.13 13.04 -4.51
CA GLU A 311 24.50 12.97 -3.19
C GLU A 311 23.31 12.01 -3.17
N MET A 312 22.42 12.12 -4.16
CA MET A 312 21.26 11.23 -4.28
C MET A 312 21.67 9.76 -4.41
N ILE A 313 22.61 9.46 -5.30
CA ILE A 313 23.01 8.06 -5.51
C ILE A 313 23.80 7.48 -4.34
N ALA A 314 24.57 8.30 -3.62
CA ALA A 314 25.23 7.86 -2.39
C ALA A 314 24.19 7.45 -1.34
N GLY A 315 23.17 8.29 -1.13
CA GLY A 315 22.07 7.98 -0.22
C GLY A 315 21.25 6.75 -0.64
N ALA A 316 21.07 6.53 -1.93
CA ALA A 316 20.40 5.33 -2.46
C ALA A 316 21.25 4.07 -2.25
N MET A 317 22.57 4.14 -2.49
CA MET A 317 23.51 3.03 -2.26
C MET A 317 23.59 2.60 -0.79
N GLU A 318 23.33 3.49 0.15
CA GLU A 318 23.27 3.17 1.59
C GLU A 318 21.98 2.47 1.97
N ARG A 319 20.85 2.84 1.35
CA ARG A 319 19.50 2.37 1.73
C ARG A 319 19.04 1.14 0.97
N ALA A 320 19.44 0.98 -0.29
CA ALA A 320 18.98 -0.12 -1.14
C ALA A 320 19.49 -1.48 -0.59
N PRO A 321 18.62 -2.44 -0.26
CA PRO A 321 19.03 -3.75 0.26
C PRO A 321 19.94 -4.51 -0.71
N ALA A 322 20.82 -5.35 -0.18
CA ALA A 322 21.79 -6.08 -1.00
C ALA A 322 21.15 -7.14 -1.92
N ASP A 323 20.00 -7.68 -1.51
CA ASP A 323 19.20 -8.68 -2.20
C ASP A 323 18.02 -8.10 -2.99
N ASP A 324 17.84 -6.77 -2.99
CA ASP A 324 16.80 -6.12 -3.79
C ASP A 324 17.10 -6.26 -5.31
N ALA A 325 16.06 -6.55 -6.08
CA ALA A 325 16.17 -6.79 -7.52
C ALA A 325 16.65 -5.56 -8.32
N GLU A 326 16.42 -4.34 -7.82
CA GLU A 326 16.87 -3.08 -8.43
C GLU A 326 18.28 -2.67 -7.95
N ARG A 327 18.88 -3.36 -6.97
CA ARG A 327 20.23 -3.05 -6.44
C ARG A 327 21.32 -2.97 -7.52
N PRO A 328 21.38 -3.87 -8.54
CA PRO A 328 22.36 -3.73 -9.62
C PRO A 328 22.19 -2.43 -10.42
N GLY A 329 20.95 -1.95 -10.57
CA GLY A 329 20.65 -0.67 -11.24
C GLY A 329 21.15 0.54 -10.45
N VAL A 330 21.04 0.51 -9.12
CA VAL A 330 21.59 1.57 -8.25
C VAL A 330 23.11 1.65 -8.39
N ILE A 331 23.79 0.50 -8.42
CA ILE A 331 25.25 0.44 -8.59
C ILE A 331 25.66 0.96 -9.98
N ASP A 332 24.89 0.62 -11.01
CA ASP A 332 25.09 1.09 -12.38
C ASP A 332 24.93 2.62 -12.49
N THR A 333 23.89 3.19 -11.86
CA THR A 333 23.73 4.65 -11.77
C THR A 333 24.90 5.29 -11.01
N ALA A 334 25.40 4.67 -9.94
CA ALA A 334 26.57 5.17 -9.22
C ALA A 334 27.82 5.17 -10.12
N ALA A 335 27.99 4.13 -10.95
CA ALA A 335 29.04 4.07 -11.95
C ALA A 335 28.89 5.19 -12.99
N TRP A 336 27.67 5.44 -13.45
CA TRP A 336 27.37 6.52 -14.38
C TRP A 336 27.73 7.89 -13.80
N VAL A 337 27.25 8.20 -12.60
CA VAL A 337 27.55 9.48 -11.93
C VAL A 337 29.06 9.65 -11.77
N ALA A 338 29.78 8.61 -11.31
CA ALA A 338 31.24 8.65 -11.18
C ALA A 338 31.93 8.90 -12.53
N HIS A 339 31.50 8.23 -13.60
CA HIS A 339 32.03 8.42 -14.94
C HIS A 339 31.81 9.86 -15.44
N ARG A 340 30.59 10.40 -15.24
CA ARG A 340 30.25 11.78 -15.62
C ARG A 340 31.06 12.82 -14.83
N GLN A 341 31.51 12.50 -13.61
CA GLN A 341 32.44 13.32 -12.82
C GLN A 341 33.91 13.14 -13.23
N GLY A 342 34.21 12.30 -14.23
CA GLY A 342 35.58 11.97 -14.63
C GLY A 342 36.31 11.00 -13.70
N ARG A 343 35.62 10.43 -12.71
CA ARG A 343 36.15 9.40 -11.78
C ARG A 343 36.07 8.01 -12.41
N ASN A 344 36.72 7.84 -13.57
CA ASN A 344 36.55 6.66 -14.42
C ASN A 344 37.06 5.35 -13.80
N GLU A 345 38.06 5.38 -12.91
CA GLU A 345 38.50 4.17 -12.20
C GLU A 345 37.49 3.72 -11.15
N ASP A 346 36.88 4.66 -10.41
CA ASP A 346 35.78 4.36 -9.48
C ASP A 346 34.57 3.80 -10.24
N ALA A 347 34.23 4.44 -11.37
CA ALA A 347 33.15 3.99 -12.25
C ALA A 347 33.39 2.57 -12.77
N LEU A 348 34.63 2.24 -13.15
CA LEU A 348 35.02 0.90 -13.60
C LEU A 348 34.83 -0.15 -12.50
N GLY A 349 35.16 0.19 -11.26
CA GLY A 349 34.93 -0.68 -10.11
C GLY A 349 33.45 -0.94 -9.84
N LEU A 350 32.61 0.09 -9.95
CA LEU A 350 31.16 0.00 -9.73
C LEU A 350 30.46 -0.78 -10.83
N ILE A 351 30.75 -0.49 -12.11
CA ILE A 351 30.07 -1.18 -13.21
C ILE A 351 30.35 -2.69 -13.23
N ARG A 352 31.58 -3.11 -12.86
CA ARG A 352 31.92 -4.53 -12.72
C ARG A 352 31.13 -5.20 -11.58
N GLN A 353 30.83 -4.46 -10.50
CA GLN A 353 29.97 -4.97 -9.42
C GLN A 353 28.53 -5.17 -9.93
N ALA A 354 27.97 -4.22 -10.69
CA ALA A 354 26.64 -4.37 -11.28
C ALA A 354 26.57 -5.57 -12.24
N ILE A 355 27.58 -5.75 -13.10
CA ILE A 355 27.70 -6.90 -14.01
C ILE A 355 27.82 -8.21 -13.23
N ALA A 356 28.59 -8.25 -12.14
CA ALA A 356 28.73 -9.46 -11.34
C ALA A 356 27.39 -9.92 -10.72
N LEU A 357 26.51 -8.98 -10.38
CA LEU A 357 25.16 -9.27 -9.87
C LEU A 357 24.18 -9.64 -10.98
N LYS A 358 24.32 -9.04 -12.18
CA LYS A 358 23.41 -9.26 -13.32
C LYS A 358 24.20 -9.36 -14.63
N PRO A 359 24.89 -10.49 -14.89
CA PRO A 359 25.86 -10.61 -15.98
C PRO A 359 25.25 -10.52 -17.39
N ASN A 360 23.96 -10.84 -17.52
CA ASN A 360 23.26 -10.87 -18.82
C ASN A 360 22.52 -9.56 -19.14
N HIS A 361 22.80 -8.46 -18.46
CA HIS A 361 22.12 -7.18 -18.70
C HIS A 361 22.94 -6.26 -19.62
N ALA A 362 22.50 -6.14 -20.88
CA ALA A 362 23.24 -5.44 -21.94
C ALA A 362 23.63 -3.98 -21.61
N PRO A 363 22.74 -3.14 -21.03
CA PRO A 363 23.10 -1.75 -20.71
C PRO A 363 24.33 -1.59 -19.80
N TYR A 364 24.63 -2.59 -18.96
CA TYR A 364 25.80 -2.52 -18.09
C TYR A 364 27.11 -2.72 -18.86
N HIS A 365 27.09 -3.58 -19.87
CA HIS A 365 28.25 -3.80 -20.75
C HIS A 365 28.51 -2.63 -21.68
N ASP A 366 27.44 -1.95 -22.12
CA ASP A 366 27.57 -0.70 -22.88
C ASP A 366 28.28 0.38 -22.06
N ARG A 367 27.85 0.57 -20.81
CA ARG A 367 28.48 1.53 -19.91
C ARG A 367 29.93 1.19 -19.59
N LEU A 368 30.23 -0.11 -19.43
CA LEU A 368 31.61 -0.58 -19.29
C LEU A 368 32.46 -0.17 -20.49
N GLY A 369 31.91 -0.28 -21.71
CA GLY A 369 32.55 0.18 -22.94
C GLY A 369 32.85 1.69 -22.93
N ASP A 370 31.87 2.52 -22.56
CA ASP A 370 32.03 3.98 -22.48
C ASP A 370 33.11 4.38 -21.45
N ILE A 371 33.13 3.72 -20.29
CA ILE A 371 34.15 3.93 -19.24
C ILE A 371 35.55 3.54 -19.76
N TYR A 372 35.68 2.41 -20.45
CA TYR A 372 36.96 2.00 -21.02
C TYR A 372 37.46 2.93 -22.12
N ALA A 373 36.56 3.44 -22.95
CA ALA A 373 36.88 4.42 -23.97
C ALA A 373 37.45 5.69 -23.32
N ALA A 374 36.82 6.17 -22.24
CA ALA A 374 37.31 7.33 -21.49
C ALA A 374 38.64 7.11 -20.78
N LEU A 375 38.97 5.86 -20.42
CA LEU A 375 40.28 5.48 -19.87
C LEU A 375 41.35 5.22 -20.93
N GLY A 376 41.00 5.11 -22.21
CA GLY A 376 41.92 4.71 -23.28
C GLY A 376 42.39 3.24 -23.17
N ARG A 377 41.65 2.38 -22.47
CA ARG A 377 42.05 0.99 -22.12
C ARG A 377 41.37 -0.04 -23.04
N ALA A 378 41.39 0.21 -24.35
CA ALA A 378 40.69 -0.61 -25.35
C ALA A 378 41.12 -2.09 -25.39
N ALA A 379 42.36 -2.42 -24.99
CA ALA A 379 42.82 -3.80 -24.91
C ALA A 379 42.14 -4.58 -23.78
N GLU A 380 41.93 -3.93 -22.64
CA GLU A 380 41.27 -4.52 -21.48
C GLU A 380 39.76 -4.66 -21.71
N ALA A 381 39.14 -3.65 -22.34
CA ALA A 381 37.76 -3.72 -22.81
C ALA A 381 37.51 -4.97 -23.66
N ARG A 382 38.41 -5.25 -24.63
CA ARG A 382 38.29 -6.45 -25.49
C ARG A 382 38.45 -7.75 -24.70
N ALA A 383 39.38 -7.80 -23.74
CA ALA A 383 39.61 -8.99 -22.94
C ALA A 383 38.42 -9.32 -22.04
N GLU A 384 37.86 -8.32 -21.36
CA GLU A 384 36.68 -8.53 -20.50
C GLU A 384 35.42 -8.83 -21.30
N TRP A 385 35.25 -8.20 -22.46
CA TRP A 385 34.13 -8.53 -23.34
C TRP A 385 34.20 -9.97 -23.85
N GLN A 386 35.38 -10.43 -24.26
CA GLN A 386 35.55 -11.82 -24.70
C GLN A 386 35.18 -12.81 -23.58
N ALA A 387 35.60 -12.54 -22.34
CA ALA A 387 35.24 -13.35 -21.19
C ALA A 387 33.73 -13.35 -20.91
N ALA A 388 33.05 -12.20 -21.08
CA ALA A 388 31.60 -12.10 -20.90
C ALA A 388 30.83 -12.90 -21.96
N VAL A 389 31.24 -12.83 -23.24
CA VAL A 389 30.61 -13.58 -24.34
C VAL A 389 30.72 -15.08 -24.15
N ASP A 390 31.84 -15.55 -23.62
CA ASP A 390 32.06 -16.97 -23.33
C ASP A 390 31.16 -17.49 -22.18
N MET A 391 30.55 -16.59 -21.40
CA MET A 391 29.65 -16.90 -20.28
C MET A 391 28.15 -16.83 -20.64
N VAL A 392 27.75 -16.18 -21.74
CA VAL A 392 26.33 -16.03 -22.14
C VAL A 392 25.91 -17.21 -23.03
N PRO A 393 24.98 -18.10 -22.60
CA PRO A 393 24.53 -19.21 -23.43
C PRO A 393 23.81 -18.70 -24.70
N PRO A 394 24.02 -19.30 -25.89
CA PRO A 394 23.43 -18.84 -27.15
C PRO A 394 21.89 -18.78 -27.20
N ALA A 395 21.20 -19.38 -26.24
CA ALA A 395 19.74 -19.52 -26.22
C ALA A 395 19.02 -18.59 -25.23
N GLU A 396 19.74 -17.82 -24.40
CA GLU A 396 19.16 -16.96 -23.35
C GLU A 396 19.37 -15.46 -23.60
N ALA A 397 19.73 -15.07 -24.83
CA ALA A 397 19.62 -13.70 -25.30
C ALA A 397 18.13 -13.32 -25.46
N LEU A 398 17.46 -13.11 -24.33
CA LEU A 398 16.02 -12.80 -24.24
C LEU A 398 15.74 -11.31 -23.97
N ASP A 399 16.75 -10.44 -24.03
CA ASP A 399 16.49 -9.01 -24.15
C ASP A 399 16.28 -8.68 -25.64
N PRO A 400 15.03 -8.44 -26.10
CA PRO A 400 14.74 -8.16 -27.50
C PRO A 400 15.40 -6.86 -28.00
N ASP A 401 15.90 -6.01 -27.10
CA ASP A 401 16.59 -4.76 -27.42
C ASP A 401 18.13 -4.90 -27.45
N TRP A 402 18.67 -6.11 -27.20
CA TRP A 402 20.12 -6.35 -27.28
C TRP A 402 20.64 -6.44 -28.72
N ASP A 403 21.06 -5.30 -29.27
CA ASP A 403 21.82 -5.25 -30.53
C ASP A 403 23.30 -5.54 -30.29
N ARG A 404 23.62 -6.84 -30.29
CA ARG A 404 24.99 -7.36 -30.19
C ARG A 404 25.97 -6.68 -31.15
N ASP A 405 25.56 -6.35 -32.37
CA ASP A 405 26.47 -5.83 -33.41
C ASP A 405 26.78 -4.34 -33.20
N ALA A 406 25.82 -3.56 -32.69
CA ALA A 406 26.04 -2.15 -32.32
C ALA A 406 27.01 -2.00 -31.13
N VAL A 407 26.87 -2.83 -30.10
CA VAL A 407 27.78 -2.85 -28.95
C VAL A 407 29.19 -3.27 -29.38
N LEU A 408 29.27 -4.27 -30.27
CA LEU A 408 30.52 -4.75 -30.87
C LEU A 408 31.27 -3.66 -31.65
N ALA A 409 30.56 -2.78 -32.35
CA ALA A 409 31.17 -1.69 -33.11
C ALA A 409 31.86 -0.68 -32.17
N LYS A 410 31.16 -0.25 -31.10
CA LYS A 410 31.72 0.67 -30.08
C LYS A 410 32.98 0.12 -29.42
N LEU A 411 32.98 -1.15 -29.03
CA LEU A 411 34.13 -1.80 -28.37
C LEU A 411 35.34 -2.01 -29.30
N LYS A 412 35.11 -2.07 -30.61
CA LYS A 412 36.17 -2.09 -31.63
C LYS A 412 36.72 -0.68 -31.94
N GLY A 413 36.13 0.37 -31.38
CA GLY A 413 36.47 1.76 -31.67
C GLY A 413 36.06 2.19 -33.09
N GLN A 414 34.97 1.63 -33.62
CA GLN A 414 34.42 1.91 -34.96
C GLN A 414 33.23 2.85 -34.92
#